data_AF-A0A5D4TDN0-F1
#
_entry.id   AF-A0A5D4TDN0-F1
#
_cell.length_a   1.000
_cell.length_b   1.000
_cell.length_c   1.000
_cell.angle_alpha   90.00
_cell.angle_beta   90.00
_cell.angle_gamma   90.00
#
_symmetry.space_group_name_H-M   'P 1'
#
loop_
_entity.id
_entity.type
_entity.pdbx_description
1 polymer ?
#
loop_
_entity_poly.entity_id
_entity_poly.type
_entity_poly.pdbx_seq_one_letter_code
_entity_poly.pdbx_strand_id
1 'polypeptide(L)'
;MSKELDKKLQTLPKPKLREETKDVLHQVIMEYNEGAVRVGWWPKVRSATLLTVSVLAIALFSFILFTGNEGEAPRSSAPEENYYENYVSYLESIEVYDQIDADKAYIGNNGALGKYHGQVLPGKHYANGMELQTDEEQPMGIHMHYKVTEETSAKGFEKEVFHVSNLPWTITFNATAYFTFFTNGDYVTFDIDYYGENRKYTITRSQMEDLYGRDVNEFAKDQTLWKQEVMEKTLQDEEKVQDFMEKIRVQKGE
;
A
#
# COMPACT_ATOMS: atom_id res chain seq x y z
N MET A 1 5.69 42.85 -22.69
CA MET A 1 6.58 41.97 -21.89
C MET A 1 6.72 40.55 -22.44
N SER A 2 5.73 39.93 -23.12
CA SER A 2 5.85 38.51 -23.53
C SER A 2 6.74 38.24 -24.76
N LYS A 3 6.78 39.14 -25.76
CA LYS A 3 7.58 38.92 -26.99
C LYS A 3 9.10 38.85 -26.78
N GLU A 4 9.61 39.44 -25.70
CA GLU A 4 11.03 39.45 -25.36
C GLU A 4 11.44 38.19 -24.57
N LEU A 5 10.48 37.61 -23.84
CA LEU A 5 10.66 36.36 -23.10
C LEU A 5 10.73 35.15 -24.06
N ASP A 6 9.83 35.09 -25.05
CA ASP A 6 9.82 34.02 -26.06
C ASP A 6 11.11 33.97 -26.87
N LYS A 7 11.68 35.14 -27.18
CA LYS A 7 12.94 35.24 -27.92
C LYS A 7 14.12 34.73 -27.08
N LYS A 8 14.10 34.94 -25.76
CA LYS A 8 15.12 34.41 -24.84
C LYS A 8 15.01 32.89 -24.67
N LEU A 9 13.79 32.33 -24.61
CA LEU A 9 13.57 30.90 -24.48
C LEU A 9 14.05 30.10 -25.71
N GLN A 10 13.91 30.66 -26.91
CA GLN A 10 14.41 30.02 -28.14
C GLN A 10 15.93 30.03 -28.29
N THR A 11 16.63 30.93 -27.60
CA THR A 11 18.10 31.00 -27.60
C THR A 11 18.77 30.12 -26.54
N LEU A 12 18.00 29.43 -25.70
CA LEU A 12 18.56 28.53 -24.71
C LEU A 12 19.22 27.30 -25.38
N PRO A 13 20.41 26.88 -24.93
CA PRO A 13 21.07 25.71 -25.47
C PRO A 13 20.20 24.48 -25.21
N LYS A 14 19.74 23.84 -26.29
CA LYS A 14 18.96 22.61 -26.18
C LYS A 14 19.81 21.53 -25.51
N PRO A 15 19.28 20.80 -24.53
CA PRO A 15 20.02 19.72 -23.89
C PRO A 15 20.42 18.71 -24.96
N LYS A 16 21.74 18.49 -25.10
CA LYS A 16 22.29 17.47 -25.97
C LYS A 16 22.56 16.24 -25.12
N LEU A 17 22.06 15.09 -25.56
CA LEU A 17 22.46 13.81 -25.01
C LEU A 17 23.98 13.64 -25.18
N ARG A 18 24.66 13.16 -24.13
CA ARG A 18 26.08 12.80 -24.21
C ARG A 18 26.23 11.65 -25.21
N GLU A 19 27.29 11.67 -26.01
CA GLU A 19 27.47 10.68 -27.09
C GLU A 19 27.51 9.24 -26.56
N GLU A 20 28.12 9.02 -25.40
CA GLU A 20 28.11 7.74 -24.67
C GLU A 20 26.68 7.21 -24.39
N THR A 21 25.73 8.09 -24.11
CA THR A 21 24.33 7.72 -23.86
C THR A 21 23.60 7.39 -25.16
N LYS A 22 23.98 8.01 -26.28
CA LYS A 22 23.37 7.72 -27.58
C LYS A 22 23.80 6.35 -28.10
N ASP A 23 25.07 5.99 -27.92
CA ASP A 23 25.59 4.70 -28.37
C ASP A 23 24.94 3.54 -27.60
N VAL A 24 24.78 3.69 -26.28
CA VAL A 24 24.05 2.73 -25.44
C VAL A 24 22.58 2.64 -25.86
N LEU A 25 21.90 3.77 -26.09
CA LEU A 25 20.50 3.76 -26.54
C LEU A 25 20.36 3.09 -27.90
N HIS A 26 21.30 3.33 -28.81
CA HIS A 26 21.31 2.75 -30.15
C HIS A 26 21.50 1.24 -30.09
N GLN A 27 22.43 0.77 -29.24
CA GLN A 27 22.66 -0.67 -29.03
C GLN A 27 21.43 -1.37 -28.46
N VAL A 28 20.77 -0.77 -27.46
CA VAL A 28 19.52 -1.29 -26.87
C VAL A 28 18.39 -1.34 -27.90
N ILE A 29 18.26 -0.33 -28.77
CA ILE A 29 17.25 -0.31 -29.83
C ILE A 29 17.53 -1.39 -30.89
N MET A 30 18.79 -1.62 -31.23
CA MET A 30 19.19 -2.67 -32.17
C MET A 30 18.94 -4.07 -31.61
N GLU A 31 19.27 -4.29 -30.33
CA GLU A 31 19.02 -5.56 -29.64
C GLU A 31 17.51 -5.85 -29.47
N TYR A 32 16.71 -4.80 -29.25
CA TYR A 32 15.25 -4.90 -29.22
C TYR A 32 14.63 -5.20 -30.60
N ASN A 33 15.21 -4.68 -31.68
CA ASN A 33 14.74 -4.93 -33.05
C ASN A 33 15.18 -6.28 -33.61
N GLU A 34 16.26 -6.90 -33.12
CA GLU A 34 16.66 -8.25 -33.50
C GLU A 34 15.71 -9.35 -32.95
N GLY A 35 14.91 -9.03 -31.93
CA GLY A 35 13.88 -9.92 -31.38
C GLY A 35 12.53 -9.92 -32.12
N ALA A 36 12.32 -9.03 -33.10
CA ALA A 36 11.00 -8.81 -33.70
C ALA A 36 10.95 -9.17 -35.20
N VAL A 37 10.53 -10.42 -35.46
CA VAL A 37 9.83 -10.94 -36.66
C VAL A 37 10.68 -11.33 -37.88
N ARG A 38 10.69 -12.65 -38.22
CA ARG A 38 10.03 -13.20 -39.44
C ARG A 38 10.08 -14.73 -39.51
N VAL A 39 8.88 -15.31 -39.35
CA VAL A 39 8.51 -16.65 -39.81
C VAL A 39 8.51 -16.67 -41.35
N GLY A 40 9.19 -17.63 -41.98
CA GLY A 40 9.04 -17.88 -43.42
C GLY A 40 10.17 -18.66 -44.09
N TRP A 41 9.87 -19.91 -44.43
CA TRP A 41 10.50 -20.81 -45.42
C TRP A 41 11.88 -21.44 -45.14
N TRP A 42 11.87 -22.77 -44.95
CA TRP A 42 13.01 -23.67 -45.09
C TRP A 42 13.44 -23.84 -46.55
N PRO A 43 14.72 -24.15 -46.79
CA PRO A 43 15.03 -25.54 -47.14
C PRO A 43 16.22 -26.16 -46.38
N LYS A 44 15.99 -27.42 -45.99
CA LYS A 44 16.92 -28.54 -45.77
C LYS A 44 18.40 -28.23 -45.46
N VAL A 45 18.77 -28.45 -44.20
CA VAL A 45 20.06 -29.04 -43.83
C VAL A 45 19.81 -30.19 -42.85
N ARG A 46 20.06 -31.43 -43.31
CA ARG A 46 20.22 -32.59 -42.43
C ARG A 46 21.65 -32.57 -41.90
N SER A 47 21.83 -32.59 -40.59
CA SER A 47 22.45 -33.71 -39.84
C SER A 47 23.11 -33.26 -38.53
N ALA A 48 22.62 -33.83 -37.42
CA ALA A 48 23.41 -34.37 -36.31
C ALA A 48 24.04 -33.45 -35.22
N THR A 49 23.34 -32.42 -34.72
CA THR A 49 23.81 -31.65 -33.54
C THR A 49 22.75 -31.30 -32.47
N LEU A 50 21.53 -31.83 -32.54
CA LEU A 50 20.44 -31.49 -31.59
C LEU A 50 19.96 -32.64 -30.68
N LEU A 51 20.76 -33.69 -30.48
CA LEU A 51 20.37 -34.84 -29.64
C LEU A 51 21.35 -35.19 -28.51
N THR A 52 22.25 -34.29 -28.11
CA THR A 52 23.14 -34.53 -26.95
C THR A 52 22.82 -33.67 -25.72
N VAL A 53 22.08 -32.57 -25.86
CA VAL A 53 21.73 -31.70 -24.71
C VAL A 53 20.48 -32.21 -23.96
N SER A 54 19.60 -32.97 -24.60
CA SER A 54 18.32 -33.38 -23.99
C SER A 54 18.44 -34.58 -23.04
N VAL A 55 19.42 -35.47 -23.21
CA VAL A 55 19.54 -36.67 -22.36
C VAL A 55 20.24 -36.37 -21.03
N LEU A 56 21.22 -35.46 -21.01
CA LEU A 56 21.92 -35.05 -19.79
C LEU A 56 21.03 -34.27 -18.82
N ALA A 57 20.15 -33.41 -19.33
CA ALA A 57 19.20 -32.66 -18.50
C ALA A 57 18.15 -33.57 -17.84
N ILE A 58 17.63 -34.55 -18.59
CA ILE A 58 16.65 -35.52 -18.06
C ILE A 58 17.32 -36.48 -17.08
N ALA A 59 18.57 -36.91 -17.32
CA ALA A 59 19.32 -37.76 -16.40
C ALA A 59 19.68 -37.02 -15.09
N LEU A 60 20.04 -35.73 -15.14
CA LEU A 60 20.27 -34.90 -13.95
C LEU A 60 18.97 -34.70 -13.15
N PHE A 61 17.85 -34.45 -13.82
CA PHE A 61 16.54 -34.33 -13.16
C PHE A 61 16.10 -35.65 -12.50
N SER A 62 16.40 -36.78 -13.14
CA SER A 62 16.08 -38.12 -12.61
C SER A 62 16.98 -38.53 -11.45
N PHE A 63 18.25 -38.09 -11.43
CA PHE A 63 19.17 -38.36 -10.33
C PHE A 63 18.78 -37.59 -9.07
N ILE A 64 18.33 -36.33 -9.19
CA ILE A 64 17.83 -35.52 -8.06
C ILE A 64 16.59 -36.16 -7.43
N LEU A 65 15.70 -36.75 -8.24
CA LEU A 65 14.48 -37.41 -7.72
C LEU A 65 14.74 -38.78 -7.08
N PHE A 66 15.83 -39.47 -7.42
CA PHE A 66 16.09 -40.84 -6.94
C PHE A 66 17.11 -40.94 -5.79
N THR A 67 17.95 -39.92 -5.56
CA THR A 67 18.90 -39.89 -4.43
C THR A 67 18.50 -38.96 -3.29
N GLY A 68 17.38 -38.23 -3.40
CA GLY A 68 16.88 -37.32 -2.36
C GLY A 68 16.06 -38.03 -1.30
N ASN A 69 16.69 -38.86 -0.47
CA ASN A 69 16.11 -39.30 0.80
C ASN A 69 16.26 -38.17 1.84
N GLU A 70 15.13 -37.71 2.37
CA GLU A 70 14.95 -36.94 3.62
C GLU A 70 15.85 -35.70 3.83
N GLY A 71 15.40 -34.57 3.29
CA GLY A 71 15.91 -33.24 3.65
C GLY A 71 15.30 -32.19 2.74
N GLU A 72 14.63 -31.21 3.32
CA GLU A 72 13.79 -30.19 2.68
C GLU A 72 14.28 -29.69 1.30
N ALA A 73 13.33 -29.51 0.37
CA ALA A 73 13.58 -28.88 -0.92
C ALA A 73 14.27 -27.51 -0.75
N PRO A 74 15.17 -27.10 -1.67
CA PRO A 74 15.82 -25.82 -1.59
C PRO A 74 14.77 -24.70 -1.63
N ARG A 75 14.63 -23.97 -0.51
CA ARG A 75 13.70 -22.85 -0.39
C ARG A 75 14.10 -21.79 -1.42
N SER A 76 13.19 -21.51 -2.35
CA SER A 76 13.27 -20.35 -3.23
C SER A 76 13.39 -19.09 -2.36
N SER A 77 14.41 -18.28 -2.60
CA SER A 77 14.64 -17.00 -1.91
C SER A 77 13.89 -15.83 -2.56
N ALA A 78 12.90 -16.12 -3.41
CA ALA A 78 11.96 -15.09 -3.87
C ALA A 78 11.08 -14.69 -2.68
N PRO A 79 10.93 -13.39 -2.36
CA PRO A 79 9.98 -12.95 -1.35
C PRO A 79 8.60 -13.51 -1.71
N GLU A 80 7.92 -14.17 -0.77
CA GLU A 80 6.52 -14.52 -0.95
C GLU A 80 5.74 -13.22 -1.16
N GLU A 81 5.20 -13.02 -2.36
CA GLU A 81 4.24 -11.95 -2.58
C GLU A 81 2.93 -12.36 -1.90
N ASN A 82 2.55 -11.62 -0.86
CA ASN A 82 1.26 -11.80 -0.20
C ASN A 82 0.16 -11.48 -1.23
N TYR A 83 -0.58 -12.51 -1.63
CA TYR A 83 -1.73 -12.36 -2.51
C TYR A 83 -2.98 -12.12 -1.68
N TYR A 84 -3.68 -11.01 -1.97
CA TYR A 84 -4.96 -10.68 -1.37
C TYR A 84 -6.03 -10.68 -2.45
N GLU A 85 -7.15 -11.36 -2.21
CA GLU A 85 -8.25 -11.46 -3.19
C GLU A 85 -8.91 -10.11 -3.47
N ASN A 86 -9.01 -9.26 -2.45
CA ASN A 86 -9.56 -7.91 -2.54
C ASN A 86 -8.97 -7.01 -1.43
N TYR A 87 -9.35 -5.73 -1.45
CA TYR A 87 -8.83 -4.74 -0.50
C TYR A 87 -9.23 -5.03 0.95
N VAL A 88 -10.43 -5.55 1.19
CA VAL A 88 -10.90 -5.89 2.54
C VAL A 88 -10.11 -7.08 3.10
N SER A 89 -9.77 -8.07 2.28
CA SER A 89 -8.87 -9.17 2.67
C SER A 89 -7.46 -8.68 3.00
N TYR A 90 -6.97 -7.65 2.30
CA TYR A 90 -5.73 -6.97 2.69
C TYR A 90 -5.87 -6.30 4.06
N LEU A 91 -6.96 -5.59 4.33
CA LEU A 91 -7.21 -4.99 5.65
C LEU A 91 -7.34 -6.05 6.75
N GLU A 92 -7.98 -7.20 6.48
CA GLU A 92 -8.10 -8.31 7.44
C GLU A 92 -6.73 -8.90 7.82
N SER A 93 -5.77 -8.88 6.89
CA SER A 93 -4.41 -9.36 7.15
C SER A 93 -3.61 -8.48 8.12
N ILE A 94 -4.12 -7.29 8.45
CA ILE A 94 -3.49 -6.38 9.39
C ILE A 94 -3.87 -6.82 10.80
N GLU A 95 -2.98 -7.56 11.43
CA GLU A 95 -3.12 -8.12 12.79
C GLU A 95 -3.06 -7.02 13.88
N VAL A 96 -4.08 -6.17 13.96
CA VAL A 96 -4.13 -5.03 14.90
C VAL A 96 -4.05 -5.48 16.37
N TYR A 97 -4.62 -6.65 16.71
CA TYR A 97 -4.59 -7.21 18.07
C TYR A 97 -3.21 -7.70 18.49
N ASP A 98 -2.43 -8.25 17.56
CA ASP A 98 -1.08 -8.74 17.86
C ASP A 98 -0.07 -7.58 17.93
N GLN A 99 -0.40 -6.45 17.30
CA GLN A 99 0.49 -5.31 17.18
C GLN A 99 0.17 -4.16 18.13
N ILE A 100 -1.03 -4.08 18.70
CA ILE A 100 -1.43 -3.00 19.60
C ILE A 100 -1.73 -3.57 20.98
N ASP A 101 -0.94 -3.15 21.96
CA ASP A 101 -1.18 -3.43 23.37
C ASP A 101 -2.19 -2.41 23.91
N ALA A 102 -3.44 -2.85 24.09
CA ALA A 102 -4.54 -1.99 24.53
C ALA A 102 -4.27 -1.31 25.88
N ASP A 103 -3.54 -1.96 26.79
CA ASP A 103 -3.21 -1.38 28.10
C ASP A 103 -2.19 -0.22 28.00
N LYS A 104 -1.49 -0.15 26.87
CA LYS A 104 -0.50 0.90 26.56
C LYS A 104 -0.97 1.89 25.50
N ALA A 105 -2.09 1.63 24.85
CA ALA A 105 -2.64 2.46 23.78
C ALA A 105 -3.47 3.62 24.35
N TYR A 106 -2.80 4.72 24.72
CA TYR A 106 -3.47 5.94 25.16
C TYR A 106 -2.76 7.17 24.63
N ILE A 107 -3.53 8.24 24.39
CA ILE A 107 -2.98 9.55 24.00
C ILE A 107 -2.15 10.09 25.16
N GLY A 108 -0.87 10.34 24.91
CA GLY A 108 0.16 10.59 25.93
C GLY A 108 1.25 9.52 25.97
N ASN A 109 1.01 8.34 25.40
CA ASN A 109 2.05 7.36 25.11
C ASN A 109 2.57 7.51 23.67
N ASN A 110 3.56 8.38 23.50
CA ASN A 110 4.16 8.67 22.19
C ASN A 110 4.72 7.41 21.50
N GLY A 111 5.20 6.42 22.27
CA GLY A 111 5.70 5.17 21.71
C GLY A 111 4.59 4.32 21.09
N ALA A 112 3.44 4.20 21.78
CA ALA A 112 2.28 3.49 21.26
C ALA A 112 1.71 4.18 20.01
N LEU A 113 1.58 5.50 20.05
CA LEU A 113 1.11 6.30 18.90
C LEU A 113 2.04 6.18 17.70
N GLY A 114 3.35 6.32 17.91
CA GLY A 114 4.37 6.17 16.87
C GLY A 114 4.34 4.80 16.21
N LYS A 115 4.21 3.73 17.01
CA LYS A 115 4.04 2.35 16.51
C LYS A 115 2.76 2.24 15.68
N TYR A 116 1.64 2.74 16.21
CA TYR A 116 0.35 2.67 15.57
C TYR A 116 0.35 3.31 14.17
N HIS A 117 0.78 4.56 14.06
CA HIS A 117 0.85 5.32 12.80
C HIS A 117 1.92 4.80 11.83
N GLY A 118 3.13 4.50 12.35
CA GLY A 118 4.29 4.20 11.52
C GLY A 118 4.52 2.72 11.22
N GLN A 119 3.76 1.80 11.82
CA GLN A 119 4.01 0.36 11.69
C GLN A 119 2.75 -0.48 11.50
N VAL A 120 1.64 -0.10 12.13
CA VAL A 120 0.42 -0.95 12.15
C VAL A 120 -0.57 -0.53 11.07
N LEU A 121 -0.90 0.75 10.99
CA LEU A 121 -1.97 1.21 10.13
C LEU A 121 -1.67 1.03 8.63
N PRO A 122 -2.70 0.73 7.80
CA PRO A 122 -2.67 1.04 6.38
C PRO A 122 -2.16 2.47 6.16
N GLY A 123 -1.17 2.61 5.28
CA GLY A 123 -0.51 3.91 5.05
C GLY A 123 0.77 4.14 5.84
N LYS A 124 1.22 3.18 6.68
CA LYS A 124 2.50 3.25 7.42
C LYS A 124 3.71 3.69 6.58
N HIS A 125 3.79 3.26 5.32
CA HIS A 125 4.88 3.61 4.41
C HIS A 125 4.88 5.09 3.99
N TYR A 126 3.73 5.76 4.16
CA TYR A 126 3.54 7.17 3.87
C TYR A 126 3.48 8.02 5.14
N ALA A 127 3.65 7.42 6.33
CA ALA A 127 3.58 8.14 7.60
C ALA A 127 4.63 9.27 7.64
N ASN A 128 4.17 10.50 7.82
CA ASN A 128 4.98 11.71 7.79
C ASN A 128 4.80 12.54 9.07
N GLY A 129 4.85 11.86 10.22
CA GLY A 129 4.70 12.47 11.53
C GLY A 129 3.26 12.56 12.02
N MET A 130 3.10 13.05 13.24
CA MET A 130 1.83 13.24 13.93
C MET A 130 1.89 14.44 14.86
N GLU A 131 0.74 15.06 15.10
CA GLU A 131 0.58 16.11 16.09
C GLU A 131 -0.43 15.67 17.15
N LEU A 132 -0.10 15.91 18.40
CA LEU A 132 -0.95 15.66 19.55
C LEU A 132 -1.66 16.96 19.91
N GLN A 133 -2.99 16.91 19.99
CA GLN A 133 -3.80 18.03 20.44
C GLN A 133 -4.29 17.69 21.85
N THR A 134 -3.58 18.26 22.83
CA THR A 134 -3.80 18.05 24.26
C THR A 134 -4.01 19.39 24.95
N ASP A 135 -5.16 20.01 24.72
CA ASP A 135 -5.58 21.17 25.51
C ASP A 135 -6.63 20.70 26.54
N GLU A 136 -6.51 21.16 27.79
CA GLU A 136 -7.43 20.79 28.89
C GLU A 136 -8.89 21.17 28.62
N GLU A 137 -9.13 22.07 27.66
CA GLU A 137 -10.45 22.63 27.31
C GLU A 137 -11.01 22.15 25.96
N GLN A 138 -10.22 21.43 25.15
CA GLN A 138 -10.61 20.95 23.83
C GLN A 138 -10.66 19.42 23.80
N PRO A 139 -11.48 18.82 22.92
CA PRO A 139 -11.47 17.37 22.76
C PRO A 139 -10.05 16.88 22.48
N MET A 140 -9.66 15.77 23.10
CA MET A 140 -8.32 15.20 22.98
C MET A 140 -8.22 14.44 21.66
N GLY A 141 -7.21 14.73 20.84
CA GLY A 141 -7.12 14.09 19.53
C GLY A 141 -5.72 14.06 18.95
N ILE A 142 -5.61 13.37 17.82
CA ILE A 142 -4.36 13.25 17.08
C ILE A 142 -4.55 13.64 15.62
N HIS A 143 -3.58 14.35 15.07
CA HIS A 143 -3.45 14.56 13.64
C HIS A 143 -2.36 13.63 13.13
N MET A 144 -2.73 12.72 12.22
CA MET A 144 -1.80 11.84 11.53
C MET A 144 -1.52 12.41 10.15
N HIS A 145 -0.25 12.68 9.88
CA HIS A 145 0.17 13.19 8.58
C HIS A 145 0.69 12.06 7.72
N TYR A 146 0.26 12.06 6.46
CA TYR A 146 0.72 11.13 5.43
C TYR A 146 1.20 11.91 4.21
N LYS A 147 2.27 11.43 3.59
CA LYS A 147 2.80 12.00 2.35
C LYS A 147 2.99 10.90 1.30
N VAL A 148 2.14 10.91 0.29
CA VAL A 148 2.16 9.96 -0.81
C VAL A 148 3.02 10.50 -1.93
N THR A 149 4.10 9.79 -2.20
CA THR A 149 5.05 10.05 -3.29
C THR A 149 5.28 8.76 -4.08
N GLU A 150 5.86 8.87 -5.27
CA GLU A 150 6.30 7.70 -6.04
C GLU A 150 7.43 6.92 -5.34
N GLU A 151 8.22 7.62 -4.51
CA GLU A 151 9.35 7.06 -3.78
C GLU A 151 8.87 6.43 -2.47
N THR A 152 8.42 5.18 -2.55
CA THR A 152 8.00 4.38 -1.40
C THR A 152 8.41 2.92 -1.56
N SER A 153 8.58 2.21 -0.44
CA SER A 153 8.77 0.75 -0.42
C SER A 153 7.45 -0.03 -0.51
N ALA A 154 6.30 0.64 -0.44
CA ALA A 154 4.98 0.02 -0.50
C ALA A 154 4.74 -0.69 -1.84
N LYS A 155 4.04 -1.83 -1.79
CA LYS A 155 3.69 -2.64 -2.98
C LYS A 155 2.23 -3.08 -2.94
N GLY A 156 1.67 -3.42 -4.11
CA GLY A 156 0.29 -3.91 -4.21
C GLY A 156 -0.72 -2.96 -3.54
N PHE A 157 -1.61 -3.51 -2.72
CA PHE A 157 -2.60 -2.70 -1.99
C PHE A 157 -1.99 -1.70 -1.01
N GLU A 158 -0.78 -1.94 -0.47
CA GLU A 158 -0.09 -0.96 0.38
C GLU A 158 0.24 0.33 -0.39
N LYS A 159 0.56 0.22 -1.68
CA LYS A 159 0.84 1.38 -2.53
C LYS A 159 -0.43 2.19 -2.82
N GLU A 160 -1.57 1.50 -2.90
CA GLU A 160 -2.84 2.08 -3.32
C GLU A 160 -3.76 2.45 -2.14
N VAL A 161 -3.30 2.40 -0.89
CA VAL A 161 -4.16 2.62 0.30
C VAL A 161 -4.85 3.99 0.31
N PHE A 162 -4.21 5.03 -0.25
CA PHE A 162 -4.80 6.37 -0.34
C PHE A 162 -5.32 6.72 -1.74
N HIS A 163 -5.30 5.77 -2.67
CA HIS A 163 -5.95 5.91 -3.97
C HIS A 163 -7.47 6.02 -3.77
N VAL A 164 -8.16 6.73 -4.67
CA VAL A 164 -9.61 7.02 -4.55
C VAL A 164 -10.47 5.77 -4.40
N SER A 165 -10.04 4.64 -4.96
CA SER A 165 -10.75 3.35 -4.87
C SER A 165 -10.67 2.68 -3.50
N ASN A 166 -9.67 3.01 -2.67
CA ASN A 166 -9.44 2.34 -1.39
C ASN A 166 -9.59 3.29 -0.20
N LEU A 167 -9.44 4.60 -0.45
CA LEU A 167 -9.44 5.64 0.57
C LEU A 167 -10.63 5.57 1.53
N PRO A 168 -11.90 5.33 1.11
CA PRO A 168 -13.02 5.14 2.03
C PRO A 168 -12.75 4.06 3.08
N TRP A 169 -12.39 2.86 2.65
CA TRP A 169 -12.08 1.72 3.52
C TRP A 169 -10.88 1.99 4.41
N THR A 170 -9.82 2.60 3.87
CA THR A 170 -8.62 2.98 4.63
C THR A 170 -8.96 3.90 5.79
N ILE A 171 -9.73 4.95 5.51
CA ILE A 171 -10.12 5.94 6.51
C ILE A 171 -11.02 5.31 7.57
N THR A 172 -12.04 4.54 7.16
CA THR A 172 -12.93 3.84 8.09
C THR A 172 -12.16 2.85 8.95
N PHE A 173 -11.29 2.02 8.38
CA PHE A 173 -10.49 1.05 9.13
C PHE A 173 -9.54 1.74 10.13
N ASN A 174 -8.78 2.75 9.67
CA ASN A 174 -7.82 3.46 10.52
C ASN A 174 -8.51 4.19 11.68
N ALA A 175 -9.69 4.78 11.44
CA ALA A 175 -10.49 5.42 12.49
C ALA A 175 -11.03 4.37 13.48
N THR A 176 -11.57 3.26 12.97
CA THR A 176 -12.11 2.18 13.81
C THR A 176 -11.03 1.60 14.72
N ALA A 177 -9.88 1.24 14.16
CA ALA A 177 -8.75 0.75 14.94
C ALA A 177 -8.32 1.79 15.99
N TYR A 178 -8.33 3.08 15.65
CA TYR A 178 -7.87 4.13 16.55
C TYR A 178 -8.78 4.21 17.76
N PHE A 179 -10.09 4.36 17.54
CA PHE A 179 -11.02 4.49 18.67
C PHE A 179 -11.23 3.19 19.42
N THR A 180 -10.97 2.04 18.80
CA THR A 180 -10.96 0.74 19.49
C THR A 180 -9.88 0.68 20.56
N PHE A 181 -8.65 1.09 20.22
CA PHE A 181 -7.50 0.91 21.12
C PHE A 181 -7.16 2.16 21.94
N PHE A 182 -7.40 3.37 21.43
CA PHE A 182 -7.07 4.63 22.11
C PHE A 182 -8.32 5.22 22.77
N THR A 183 -8.61 4.76 24.00
CA THR A 183 -9.89 5.04 24.68
C THR A 183 -10.09 6.50 25.09
N ASN A 184 -9.03 7.28 25.25
CA ASN A 184 -9.07 8.69 25.66
C ASN A 184 -9.04 9.69 24.49
N GLY A 185 -9.16 9.20 23.24
CA GLY A 185 -9.29 10.03 22.06
C GLY A 185 -10.74 10.34 21.68
N ASP A 186 -11.02 11.61 21.47
CA ASP A 186 -12.31 12.14 21.04
C ASP A 186 -12.39 12.27 19.50
N TYR A 187 -11.26 12.58 18.86
CA TYR A 187 -11.16 12.63 17.40
C TYR A 187 -9.81 12.15 16.87
N VAL A 188 -9.78 11.83 15.57
CA VAL A 188 -8.58 11.63 14.77
C VAL A 188 -8.71 12.39 13.46
N THR A 189 -7.63 13.06 13.06
CA THR A 189 -7.54 13.72 11.76
C THR A 189 -6.51 12.99 10.91
N PHE A 190 -6.92 12.55 9.71
CA PHE A 190 -6.04 12.04 8.67
C PHE A 190 -5.75 13.18 7.68
N ASP A 191 -4.51 13.65 7.66
CA ASP A 191 -4.02 14.71 6.78
C ASP A 191 -3.11 14.07 5.72
N ILE A 192 -3.62 13.93 4.50
CA ILE A 192 -2.99 13.14 3.44
C ILE A 192 -2.58 14.10 2.32
N ASP A 193 -1.27 14.31 2.17
CA ASP A 193 -0.67 14.93 0.98
C ASP A 193 -0.55 13.87 -0.12
N TYR A 194 -1.53 13.82 -1.01
CA TYR A 194 -1.60 12.87 -2.13
C TYR A 194 -1.03 13.50 -3.40
N TYR A 195 0.25 13.27 -3.69
CA TYR A 195 0.95 13.86 -4.84
C TYR A 195 0.82 15.40 -4.93
N GLY A 196 0.82 16.09 -3.78
CA GLY A 196 0.66 17.55 -3.69
C GLY A 196 -0.77 18.03 -3.48
N GLU A 197 -1.77 17.13 -3.55
CA GLU A 197 -3.15 17.44 -3.22
C GLU A 197 -3.46 17.05 -1.77
N ASN A 198 -3.71 18.04 -0.91
CA ASN A 198 -4.04 17.78 0.48
C ASN A 198 -5.51 17.36 0.66
N ARG A 199 -5.73 16.23 1.33
CA ARG A 199 -7.04 15.72 1.73
C ARG A 199 -7.06 15.55 3.25
N LYS A 200 -8.00 16.23 3.92
CA LYS A 200 -8.15 16.17 5.38
C LYS A 200 -9.50 15.60 5.80
N TYR A 201 -9.45 14.50 6.56
CA TYR A 201 -10.60 13.83 7.16
C TYR A 201 -10.48 13.88 8.67
N THR A 202 -11.42 14.53 9.35
CA THR A 202 -11.52 14.54 10.81
C THR A 202 -12.73 13.69 11.19
N ILE A 203 -12.51 12.70 12.03
CA ILE A 203 -13.52 11.74 12.45
C ILE A 203 -13.58 11.76 13.98
N THR A 204 -14.78 11.80 14.53
CA THR A 204 -15.00 11.73 15.98
C THR A 204 -15.33 10.30 16.42
N ARG A 205 -15.15 10.02 17.71
CA ARG A 205 -15.58 8.77 18.32
C ARG A 205 -17.08 8.52 18.08
N SER A 206 -17.91 9.55 18.30
CA SER A 206 -19.36 9.45 18.13
C SER A 206 -19.77 9.05 16.71
N GLN A 207 -19.09 9.57 15.67
CA GLN A 207 -19.37 9.18 14.29
C GLN A 207 -19.06 7.70 14.03
N MET A 208 -18.02 7.16 14.67
CA MET A 208 -17.71 5.73 14.57
C MET A 208 -18.71 4.89 15.36
N GLU A 209 -19.09 5.33 16.56
CA GLU A 209 -20.10 4.63 17.36
C GLU A 209 -21.47 4.63 16.68
N ASP A 210 -21.83 5.71 15.97
CA ASP A 210 -23.04 5.79 15.14
C ASP A 210 -22.97 4.81 13.95
N LEU A 211 -21.80 4.63 13.33
CA LEU A 211 -21.60 3.67 12.24
C LEU A 211 -21.84 2.22 12.68
N TYR A 212 -21.41 1.88 13.89
CA TYR A 212 -21.52 0.53 14.45
C TYR A 212 -22.77 0.32 15.31
N GLY A 213 -23.44 1.40 15.72
CA GLY A 213 -24.54 1.38 16.69
C GLY A 213 -24.11 0.93 18.09
N ARG A 214 -22.83 1.12 18.46
CA ARG A 214 -22.25 0.67 19.74
C ARG A 214 -20.94 1.35 20.08
N ASP A 215 -20.49 1.20 21.33
CA ASP A 215 -19.15 1.62 21.76
C ASP A 215 -18.06 0.80 21.04
N VAL A 216 -17.19 1.50 20.33
CA VAL A 216 -16.08 0.92 19.55
C VAL A 216 -14.97 0.33 20.43
N ASN A 217 -14.86 0.73 21.70
CA ASN A 217 -13.93 0.11 22.66
C ASN A 217 -14.31 -1.35 22.98
N GLU A 218 -15.56 -1.75 22.73
CA GLU A 218 -15.98 -3.14 22.92
C GLU A 218 -15.22 -4.09 22.02
N PHE A 219 -14.78 -3.64 20.84
CA PHE A 219 -14.00 -4.46 19.94
C PHE A 219 -12.66 -4.88 20.56
N ALA A 220 -11.97 -4.00 21.30
CA ALA A 220 -10.64 -4.29 21.85
C ALA A 220 -10.58 -5.56 22.73
N LYS A 221 -11.72 -5.99 23.27
CA LYS A 221 -11.83 -7.17 24.15
C LYS A 221 -12.30 -8.42 23.42
N ASP A 222 -12.80 -8.29 22.20
CA ASP A 222 -13.41 -9.38 21.45
C ASP A 222 -13.04 -9.31 19.96
N GLN A 223 -12.00 -10.06 19.60
CA GLN A 223 -11.55 -10.20 18.22
C GLN A 223 -12.61 -10.84 17.30
N THR A 224 -13.50 -11.68 17.85
CA THR A 224 -14.60 -12.27 17.07
C THR A 224 -15.59 -11.18 16.70
N LEU A 225 -15.90 -10.28 17.64
CA LEU A 225 -16.77 -9.15 17.40
C LEU A 225 -16.19 -8.17 16.38
N TRP A 226 -14.89 -7.88 16.46
CA TRP A 226 -14.19 -7.11 15.43
C TRP A 226 -14.34 -7.74 14.05
N LYS A 227 -14.09 -9.04 13.93
CA LYS A 227 -14.23 -9.74 12.65
C LYS A 227 -15.65 -9.62 12.09
N GLN A 228 -16.66 -9.88 12.91
CA GLN A 228 -18.05 -9.86 12.46
C GLN A 228 -18.56 -8.45 12.14
N GLU A 229 -18.34 -7.48 13.01
CA GLU A 229 -18.94 -6.14 12.87
C GLU A 229 -18.10 -5.20 12.00
N VAL A 230 -16.77 -5.23 12.16
CA VAL A 230 -15.86 -4.34 11.42
C VAL A 230 -15.60 -4.93 10.04
N MET A 231 -15.11 -6.16 9.96
CA MET A 231 -14.68 -6.73 8.69
C MET A 231 -15.89 -7.16 7.84
N GLU A 232 -16.71 -8.08 8.36
CA GLU A 232 -17.76 -8.76 7.57
C GLU A 232 -19.02 -7.91 7.33
N LYS A 233 -19.51 -7.18 8.35
CA LYS A 233 -20.75 -6.40 8.21
C LYS A 233 -20.56 -4.96 7.74
N THR A 234 -19.36 -4.39 7.93
CA THR A 234 -19.14 -2.97 7.64
C THR A 234 -18.19 -2.80 6.47
N LEU A 235 -16.97 -3.33 6.51
CA LEU A 235 -16.01 -3.08 5.45
C LEU A 235 -16.30 -3.87 4.16
N GLN A 236 -16.99 -5.02 4.23
CA GLN A 236 -17.48 -5.72 3.04
C GLN A 236 -18.74 -5.07 2.42
N ASP A 237 -19.42 -4.18 3.14
CA ASP A 237 -20.59 -3.45 2.63
C ASP A 237 -20.14 -2.10 2.07
N GLU A 238 -19.99 -2.04 0.75
CA GLU A 238 -19.57 -0.82 0.05
C GLU A 238 -20.53 0.35 0.30
N GLU A 239 -21.84 0.12 0.28
CA GLU A 239 -22.84 1.17 0.48
C GLU A 239 -22.68 1.79 1.86
N LYS A 240 -22.51 0.95 2.89
CA LYS A 240 -22.31 1.40 4.27
C LYS A 240 -21.04 2.23 4.44
N VAL A 241 -19.93 1.84 3.82
CA VAL A 241 -18.66 2.58 3.85
C VAL A 241 -18.81 3.93 3.13
N GLN A 242 -19.43 3.95 1.95
CA GLN A 242 -19.62 5.18 1.19
C GLN A 242 -20.56 6.16 1.90
N ASP A 243 -21.67 5.66 2.46
CA ASP A 243 -22.61 6.47 3.25
C ASP A 243 -21.94 7.12 4.46
N PHE A 244 -21.07 6.38 5.15
CA PHE A 244 -20.27 6.92 6.24
C PHE A 244 -19.35 8.04 5.74
N MET A 245 -18.63 7.82 4.64
CA MET A 245 -17.72 8.81 4.08
C MET A 245 -18.44 10.08 3.59
N GLU A 246 -19.67 9.97 3.11
CA GLU A 246 -20.48 11.13 2.74
C GLU A 246 -20.93 11.93 3.97
N LYS A 247 -21.42 11.24 5.01
CA LYS A 247 -21.85 11.89 6.27
C LYS A 247 -20.74 12.72 6.90
N ILE A 248 -19.50 12.20 6.95
CA ILE A 248 -18.38 12.95 7.53
C ILE A 248 -17.93 14.15 6.66
N ARG A 249 -18.21 14.14 5.35
CA ARG A 249 -17.91 15.27 4.45
C ARG A 249 -18.92 16.40 4.61
N VAL A 250 -20.21 16.06 4.69
CA VAL A 250 -21.32 17.04 4.78
C VAL A 250 -21.23 17.85 6.08
N GLN A 251 -20.88 17.22 7.20
CA GLN A 251 -20.76 17.91 8.50
C GLN A 251 -19.60 18.93 8.58
N LYS A 252 -18.67 18.94 7.62
CA LYS A 252 -17.58 19.94 7.54
C LYS A 252 -18.00 21.23 6.83
N GLY A 253 -19.19 21.25 6.23
CA GLY A 253 -19.70 22.36 5.41
C GLY A 253 -20.73 23.27 6.09
N GLU A 254 -21.06 23.04 7.36
CA GLU A 254 -21.90 23.90 8.22
C GLU A 254 -21.03 24.71 9.19
#